data_AF-A0A7K1T0C8-F1
#
_entry.id   AF-A0A7K1T0C8-F1
#
_cell.length_a   1.000
_cell.length_b   1.000
_cell.length_c   1.000
_cell.angle_alpha   90.00
_cell.angle_beta   90.00
_cell.angle_gamma   90.00
#
_symmetry.space_group_name_H-M   'P 1'
#
loop_
_entity.id
_entity.type
_entity.pdbx_description
1 polymer ?
#
loop_
_entity_poly.entity_id
_entity_poly.type
_entity_poly.pdbx_seq_one_letter_code
_entity_poly.pdbx_strand_id
1 'polypeptide(L)'
;MKQDLNKQLPLEDLKRVGLVTEGTLTMEWENVNALKRGNMTNLVELKNIKGDYGFNIDAMNARLSVVDENGTNKLRIDPVYKDVQPHPLLSPKEHDQLTNGEVPNVKKEKLDKEGNSVTEVIEFDGLTNQFISYDPRKIKLPEAINNETLSPDKKRKLREGEAIVLSDGTEVQFRSSDQNGFRSNRNAMVLSLLLDSGLSYLLITGVGRLIGKETPEEKNYSKGYLTALNEVEKQLESRKKSFPNDPTITKGINQVKHEFSKASHSSPVELDQLSENHTEEIKNVLFETDNELHKKDLLKDDKQPAEKTGRTR
;
A
#
# COMPACT_ATOMS: atom_id res chain seq x y z
N MET A 1 18.59 -1.45 -10.20
CA MET A 1 17.69 -0.77 -11.16
C MET A 1 17.13 0.47 -10.48
N LYS A 2 17.58 1.69 -10.83
CA LYS A 2 16.88 2.92 -10.41
C LYS A 2 15.59 2.98 -11.23
N GLN A 3 14.49 2.44 -10.70
CA GLN A 3 13.17 2.74 -11.26
C GLN A 3 13.03 4.26 -11.27
N ASP A 4 12.69 4.81 -12.42
CA ASP A 4 12.64 6.25 -12.67
C ASP A 4 11.48 6.85 -11.87
N LEU A 5 11.71 7.20 -10.60
CA LEU A 5 10.72 7.79 -9.69
C LEU A 5 10.02 9.00 -10.33
N ASN A 6 10.71 9.70 -11.23
CA ASN A 6 10.22 10.86 -11.97
C ASN A 6 9.00 10.54 -12.85
N LYS A 7 8.84 9.30 -13.31
CA LYS A 7 7.69 8.90 -14.16
C LYS A 7 6.43 8.58 -13.36
N GLN A 8 6.56 8.22 -12.08
CA GLN A 8 5.44 7.77 -11.25
C GLN A 8 4.95 8.81 -10.27
N LEU A 9 5.82 9.71 -9.80
CA LEU A 9 5.49 10.73 -8.81
C LEU A 9 5.72 12.15 -9.36
N PRO A 10 4.82 13.10 -9.09
CA PRO A 10 4.98 14.50 -9.46
C PRO A 10 5.97 15.20 -8.51
N LEU A 11 7.28 14.94 -8.68
CA LEU A 11 8.31 15.40 -7.74
C LEU A 11 8.38 16.93 -7.58
N GLU A 12 8.15 17.68 -8.66
CA GLU A 12 8.13 19.14 -8.61
C GLU A 12 6.98 19.65 -7.74
N ASP A 13 5.79 19.04 -7.84
CA ASP A 13 4.64 19.41 -7.02
C ASP A 13 4.89 19.03 -5.54
N LEU A 14 5.44 17.83 -5.28
CA LEU A 14 5.83 17.38 -3.94
C LEU A 14 6.85 18.32 -3.29
N LYS A 15 7.82 18.81 -4.06
CA LYS A 15 8.81 19.79 -3.59
C LYS A 15 8.16 21.13 -3.22
N ARG A 16 7.18 21.61 -4.00
CA ARG A 16 6.45 22.86 -3.73
C ARG A 16 5.67 22.85 -2.42
N VAL A 17 5.31 21.66 -1.93
CA VAL A 17 4.58 21.49 -0.66
C VAL A 17 5.46 20.98 0.48
N GLY A 18 6.79 21.06 0.33
CA GLY A 18 7.74 20.73 1.39
C GLY A 18 7.94 19.24 1.66
N LEU A 19 7.51 18.37 0.74
CA LEU A 19 7.64 16.91 0.88
C LEU A 19 8.92 16.33 0.26
N VAL A 20 9.79 17.20 -0.26
CA VAL A 20 11.11 16.86 -0.77
C VAL A 20 12.14 17.81 -0.15
N THR A 21 13.11 17.26 0.58
CA THR A 21 14.23 18.00 1.17
C THR A 21 15.54 17.38 0.71
N GLU A 22 16.45 18.17 0.15
CA GLU A 22 17.76 17.69 -0.36
C GLU A 22 17.64 16.52 -1.36
N GLY A 23 16.56 16.50 -2.14
CA GLY A 23 16.28 15.43 -3.11
C GLY A 23 15.72 14.15 -2.50
N THR A 24 15.42 14.13 -1.19
CA THR A 24 14.83 12.99 -0.49
C THR A 24 13.36 13.27 -0.13
N LEU A 25 12.50 12.28 -0.34
CA LEU A 25 11.10 12.33 0.09
C LEU A 25 11.03 12.28 1.62
N THR A 26 10.30 13.20 2.23
CA THR A 26 10.14 13.29 3.70
C THR A 26 8.90 12.55 4.22
N MET A 27 8.12 11.94 3.33
CA MET A 27 6.93 11.16 3.67
C MET A 27 7.28 9.75 4.15
N GLU A 28 6.45 9.22 5.05
CA GLU A 28 6.43 7.81 5.40
C GLU A 28 6.32 6.91 4.15
N TRP A 29 6.96 5.74 4.21
CA TRP A 29 7.07 4.83 3.08
C TRP A 29 5.71 4.35 2.57
N GLU A 30 4.74 4.15 3.46
CA GLU A 30 3.37 3.75 3.14
C GLU A 30 2.67 4.82 2.30
N ASN A 31 2.89 6.11 2.59
CA ASN A 31 2.34 7.22 1.82
C ASN A 31 2.99 7.33 0.45
N VAL A 32 4.31 7.18 0.37
CA VAL A 32 5.03 7.14 -0.92
C VAL A 32 4.48 6.02 -1.81
N ASN A 33 4.25 4.84 -1.25
CA ASN A 33 3.71 3.71 -2.00
C ASN A 33 2.24 3.90 -2.39
N ALA A 34 1.42 4.52 -1.53
CA ALA A 34 0.05 4.85 -1.87
C ALA A 34 0.01 5.72 -3.15
N LEU A 35 0.82 6.79 -3.19
CA LEU A 35 0.93 7.66 -4.36
C LEU A 35 1.39 6.91 -5.62
N LYS A 36 2.40 6.05 -5.51
CA LYS A 36 2.88 5.24 -6.64
C LYS A 36 1.82 4.29 -7.21
N ARG A 37 0.88 3.84 -6.37
CA ARG A 37 -0.24 3.00 -6.77
C ARG A 37 -1.45 3.79 -7.29
N GLY A 38 -1.41 5.12 -7.23
CA GLY A 38 -2.54 5.99 -7.55
C GLY A 38 -3.61 6.04 -6.45
N ASN A 39 -3.28 5.61 -5.22
CA ASN A 39 -4.16 5.69 -4.06
C ASN A 39 -3.95 7.01 -3.30
N MET A 40 -4.89 7.35 -2.41
CA MET A 40 -4.72 8.46 -1.47
C MET A 40 -3.77 8.12 -0.33
N THR A 41 -2.94 9.06 0.11
CA THR A 41 -2.12 8.92 1.33
C THR A 41 -2.99 8.93 2.58
N ASN A 42 -2.43 8.63 3.75
CA ASN A 42 -2.97 9.15 5.02
C ASN A 42 -2.74 10.67 5.10
N LEU A 43 -3.11 11.29 6.23
CA LEU A 43 -2.78 12.69 6.48
C LEU A 43 -1.25 12.88 6.47
N VAL A 44 -0.82 13.87 5.71
CA VAL A 44 0.57 14.34 5.66
C VAL A 44 0.61 15.82 5.98
N GLU A 45 1.64 16.22 6.72
CA GLU A 45 1.91 17.62 7.01
C GLU A 45 2.64 18.24 5.81
N LEU A 46 1.98 19.20 5.16
CA LEU A 46 2.55 20.02 4.10
C LEU A 46 3.14 21.29 4.73
N LYS A 47 4.24 21.81 4.17
CA LYS A 47 4.93 23.00 4.70
C LYS A 47 5.24 24.01 3.60
N ASN A 48 5.23 25.29 3.97
CA ASN A 48 5.60 26.41 3.09
C ASN A 48 4.81 26.44 1.78
N ILE A 49 3.50 26.20 1.86
CA ILE A 49 2.64 26.13 0.68
C ILE A 49 2.40 27.53 0.17
N LYS A 50 2.77 27.75 -1.09
CA LYS A 50 2.60 29.03 -1.78
C LYS A 50 1.45 28.93 -2.77
N GLY A 51 0.45 29.77 -2.59
CA GLY A 51 -0.64 29.93 -3.53
C GLY A 51 -0.28 30.85 -4.69
N ASP A 52 -0.92 30.65 -5.84
CA ASP A 52 -0.71 31.46 -7.05
C ASP A 52 -1.08 32.96 -6.85
N TYR A 53 -1.87 33.27 -5.82
CA TYR A 53 -2.33 34.63 -5.48
C TYR A 53 -1.59 35.25 -4.28
N GLY A 54 -0.39 34.77 -3.95
CA GLY A 54 0.48 35.40 -2.95
C GLY A 54 0.15 35.07 -1.50
N PHE A 55 -0.81 34.19 -1.23
CA PHE A 55 -1.00 33.64 0.11
C PHE A 55 0.08 32.58 0.41
N ASN A 56 0.56 32.58 1.65
CA ASN A 56 1.52 31.60 2.16
C ASN A 56 0.88 30.88 3.35
N ILE A 57 0.89 29.55 3.32
CA ILE A 57 0.43 28.71 4.41
C ILE A 57 1.67 28.03 4.99
N ASP A 58 1.97 28.33 6.24
CA ASP A 58 3.16 27.80 6.92
C ASP A 58 3.13 26.28 7.00
N ALA A 59 1.99 25.73 7.43
CA ALA A 59 1.73 24.30 7.43
C ALA A 59 0.23 23.98 7.32
N MET A 60 -0.09 22.83 6.71
CA MET A 60 -1.43 22.25 6.78
C MET A 60 -1.39 20.73 6.66
N ASN A 61 -2.37 20.06 7.26
CA ASN A 61 -2.58 18.63 7.03
C ASN A 61 -3.48 18.43 5.82
N ALA A 62 -3.10 17.51 4.95
CA ALA A 62 -3.88 17.12 3.78
C ALA A 62 -3.67 15.64 3.47
N ARG A 63 -4.58 15.09 2.68
CA ARG A 63 -4.35 13.84 1.96
C ARG A 63 -3.95 14.16 0.53
N LEU A 64 -3.17 13.26 -0.06
CA LEU A 64 -2.60 13.46 -1.38
C LEU A 64 -2.96 12.30 -2.29
N SER A 65 -3.14 12.59 -3.57
CA SER A 65 -3.21 11.58 -4.62
C SER A 65 -2.49 12.06 -5.88
N VAL A 66 -2.13 11.12 -6.74
CA VAL A 66 -1.62 11.43 -8.08
C VAL A 66 -2.78 11.34 -9.06
N VAL A 67 -3.00 12.40 -9.82
CA VAL A 67 -3.99 12.45 -10.89
C VAL A 67 -3.29 12.66 -12.23
N ASP A 68 -3.80 12.02 -13.27
CA ASP A 68 -3.36 12.27 -14.65
C ASP A 68 -4.13 13.48 -15.20
N GLU A 69 -3.39 14.53 -15.53
CA GLU A 69 -3.90 15.70 -16.24
C GLU A 69 -3.17 15.80 -17.59
N ASN A 70 -3.87 15.38 -18.66
CA ASN A 70 -3.38 15.43 -20.05
C ASN A 70 -2.04 14.69 -20.26
N GLY A 71 -1.91 13.50 -19.68
CA GLY A 71 -0.70 12.68 -19.76
C GLY A 71 0.41 13.13 -18.81
N THR A 72 0.15 14.13 -17.97
CA THR A 72 1.08 14.61 -16.95
C THR A 72 0.55 14.26 -15.57
N ASN A 73 1.35 13.52 -14.79
CA ASN A 73 1.02 13.26 -13.40
C ASN A 73 1.11 14.55 -12.59
N LYS A 74 0.05 14.85 -11.84
CA LYS A 74 -0.08 16.02 -10.96
C LYS A 74 -0.42 15.60 -9.55
N LEU A 75 0.02 16.40 -8.58
CA LEU A 75 -0.36 16.20 -7.18
C LEU A 75 -1.72 16.84 -6.93
N ARG A 76 -2.72 16.04 -6.57
CA ARG A 76 -3.96 16.53 -5.99
C ARG A 76 -3.80 16.61 -4.47
N ILE A 77 -4.19 17.75 -3.90
CA ILE A 77 -4.14 18.02 -2.47
C ILE A 77 -5.57 18.17 -1.97
N ASP A 78 -5.96 17.28 -1.06
CA ASP A 78 -7.28 17.21 -0.44
C ASP A 78 -7.14 17.66 1.03
N PRO A 79 -7.41 18.94 1.37
CA PRO A 79 -7.19 19.49 2.71
C PRO A 79 -8.26 19.01 3.70
N VAL A 80 -7.98 19.13 5.00
CA VAL A 80 -8.94 18.78 6.05
C VAL A 80 -9.95 19.92 6.25
N TYR A 81 -11.21 19.68 5.87
CA TYR A 81 -12.30 20.64 6.09
C TYR A 81 -12.93 20.48 7.47
N LYS A 82 -13.35 21.61 8.04
CA LYS A 82 -14.06 21.63 9.33
C LYS A 82 -15.45 20.99 9.23
N ASP A 83 -16.17 21.31 8.16
CA ASP A 83 -17.52 20.84 7.89
C ASP A 83 -17.52 19.95 6.64
N VAL A 84 -18.44 18.99 6.59
CA VAL A 84 -18.59 18.10 5.43
C VAL A 84 -18.91 18.91 4.18
N GLN A 85 -18.09 18.76 3.15
CA GLN A 85 -18.30 19.44 1.88
C GLN A 85 -19.42 18.75 1.09
N PRO A 86 -20.44 19.47 0.59
CA PRO A 86 -21.54 18.84 -0.14
C PRO A 86 -21.07 18.32 -1.50
N HIS A 87 -21.65 17.20 -1.95
CA HIS A 87 -21.43 16.68 -3.30
C HIS A 87 -22.67 16.91 -4.17
N PRO A 88 -22.55 17.51 -5.37
CA PRO A 88 -23.69 17.96 -6.17
C PRO A 88 -24.63 16.83 -6.66
N LEU A 89 -24.13 15.59 -6.72
CA LEU A 89 -24.92 14.44 -7.18
C LEU A 89 -25.59 13.65 -6.05
N LEU A 90 -25.29 13.94 -4.78
CA LEU A 90 -25.84 13.20 -3.65
C LEU A 90 -27.16 13.83 -3.18
N SER A 91 -28.17 12.98 -2.97
CA SER A 91 -29.34 13.38 -2.20
C SER A 91 -28.99 13.53 -0.71
N PRO A 92 -29.79 14.25 0.09
CA PRO A 92 -29.57 14.34 1.53
C PRO A 92 -29.49 12.97 2.22
N LYS A 93 -30.32 12.02 1.80
CA LYS A 93 -30.29 10.65 2.33
C LYS A 93 -28.96 9.97 2.04
N GLU A 94 -28.50 10.00 0.78
CA GLU A 94 -27.24 9.33 0.41
C GLU A 94 -26.03 10.00 1.05
N HIS A 95 -26.08 11.33 1.19
CA HIS A 95 -25.10 12.09 1.95
C HIS A 95 -24.98 11.53 3.37
N ASP A 96 -26.10 11.44 4.09
CA ASP A 96 -26.14 10.94 5.47
C ASP A 96 -25.70 9.47 5.56
N GLN A 97 -26.13 8.61 4.63
CA GLN A 97 -25.73 7.20 4.61
C GLN A 97 -24.21 7.03 4.44
N LEU A 98 -23.58 7.88 3.63
CA LEU A 98 -22.12 7.86 3.42
C LEU A 98 -21.37 8.44 4.62
N THR A 99 -21.81 9.57 5.18
CA THR A 99 -21.14 10.22 6.32
C THR A 99 -21.27 9.42 7.61
N ASN A 100 -22.40 8.73 7.81
CA ASN A 100 -22.62 7.84 8.96
C ASN A 100 -21.93 6.47 8.80
N GLY A 101 -21.36 6.18 7.63
CA GLY A 101 -20.73 4.89 7.34
C GLY A 101 -21.73 3.73 7.25
N GLU A 102 -22.99 4.00 6.91
CA GLU A 102 -24.01 2.98 6.65
C GLU A 102 -23.74 2.27 5.32
N VAL A 103 -23.28 3.03 4.33
CA VAL A 103 -22.86 2.50 3.03
C VAL A 103 -21.44 2.95 2.69
N PRO A 104 -20.64 2.10 2.01
CA PRO A 104 -19.26 2.41 1.66
C PRO A 104 -19.13 3.41 0.50
N ASN A 105 -20.11 3.42 -0.41
CA ASN A 105 -20.17 4.25 -1.60
C ASN A 105 -21.60 4.29 -2.18
N VAL A 106 -21.83 5.23 -3.10
CA VAL A 106 -23.06 5.34 -3.90
C VAL A 106 -22.68 5.48 -5.38
N LYS A 107 -23.44 4.85 -6.27
CA LYS A 107 -23.27 4.93 -7.72
C LYS A 107 -24.21 5.98 -8.31
N LYS A 108 -23.69 6.86 -9.16
CA LYS A 108 -24.43 7.90 -9.86
C LYS A 108 -24.15 7.85 -11.34
N GLU A 109 -25.19 8.08 -12.14
CA GLU A 109 -25.04 8.33 -13.58
C GLU A 109 -24.97 9.84 -13.80
N LYS A 110 -24.03 10.29 -14.62
CA LYS A 110 -23.97 11.66 -15.12
C LYS A 110 -23.68 11.68 -16.61
N LEU A 111 -23.95 12.80 -17.27
CA LEU A 111 -23.51 13.00 -18.64
C LEU A 111 -22.08 13.56 -18.64
N ASP A 112 -21.22 12.99 -19.47
CA ASP A 112 -19.93 13.60 -19.76
C ASP A 112 -20.08 14.84 -20.67
N LYS A 113 -18.95 15.48 -21.02
CA LYS A 113 -18.94 16.67 -21.88
C LYS A 113 -19.45 16.41 -23.30
N GLU A 114 -19.51 15.14 -23.71
CA GLU A 114 -19.96 14.69 -25.03
C GLU A 114 -21.43 14.22 -24.99
N GLY A 115 -22.07 14.24 -23.83
CA GLY A 115 -23.45 13.81 -23.64
C GLY A 115 -23.63 12.31 -23.44
N ASN A 116 -22.55 11.54 -23.23
CA ASN A 116 -22.65 10.11 -22.93
C ASN A 116 -22.91 9.88 -21.45
N SER A 117 -23.72 8.87 -21.11
CA SER A 117 -23.87 8.43 -19.71
C SER A 117 -22.57 7.82 -19.21
N VAL A 118 -22.08 8.33 -18.09
CA VAL A 118 -20.93 7.82 -17.38
C VAL A 118 -21.30 7.56 -15.92
N THR A 119 -21.00 6.36 -15.45
CA THR A 119 -21.13 5.99 -14.05
C THR A 119 -20.01 6.64 -13.24
N GLU A 120 -20.33 7.14 -12.06
CA GLU A 120 -19.43 7.68 -11.06
C GLU A 120 -19.72 6.98 -9.73
N VAL A 121 -18.67 6.50 -9.07
CA VAL A 121 -18.78 5.96 -7.71
C VAL A 121 -18.30 7.03 -6.75
N ILE A 122 -19.11 7.30 -5.73
CA ILE A 122 -18.89 8.38 -4.75
C ILE A 122 -18.68 7.75 -3.38
N GLU A 123 -17.57 8.08 -2.73
CA GLU A 123 -17.17 7.65 -1.39
C GLU A 123 -17.06 8.86 -0.46
N PHE A 124 -17.28 8.66 0.84
CA PHE A 124 -16.92 9.65 1.86
C PHE A 124 -15.53 9.37 2.44
N ASP A 125 -14.71 10.42 2.52
CA ASP A 125 -13.44 10.42 3.23
C ASP A 125 -13.54 11.23 4.52
N GLY A 126 -13.73 10.51 5.63
CA GLY A 126 -13.83 11.10 6.96
C GLY A 126 -12.55 11.73 7.49
N LEU A 127 -11.39 11.54 6.83
CA LEU A 127 -10.16 12.24 7.22
C LEU A 127 -10.11 13.67 6.68
N THR A 128 -10.75 13.94 5.54
CA THR A 128 -10.80 15.28 4.92
C THR A 128 -12.17 15.94 5.01
N ASN A 129 -13.20 15.19 5.43
CA ASN A 129 -14.61 15.59 5.39
C ASN A 129 -15.08 15.93 3.96
N GLN A 130 -14.59 15.18 2.98
CA GLN A 130 -14.91 15.36 1.56
C GLN A 130 -15.54 14.09 0.97
N PHE A 131 -16.32 14.28 -0.08
CA PHE A 131 -16.70 13.20 -0.99
C PHE A 131 -15.71 13.09 -2.13
N ILE A 132 -15.26 11.87 -2.40
CA ILE A 132 -14.36 11.54 -3.50
C ILE A 132 -15.15 10.74 -4.52
N SER A 133 -14.93 11.08 -5.78
CA SER A 133 -15.66 10.49 -6.89
C SER A 133 -14.69 9.95 -7.94
N TYR A 134 -15.00 8.79 -8.51
CA TYR A 134 -14.16 8.17 -9.54
C TYR A 134 -14.97 7.45 -10.61
N ASP A 135 -14.38 7.34 -11.81
CA ASP A 135 -14.94 6.55 -12.92
C ASP A 135 -14.48 5.09 -12.77
N PRO A 136 -15.39 4.12 -12.56
CA PRO A 136 -15.04 2.73 -12.35
C PRO A 136 -14.33 2.10 -13.56
N ARG A 137 -14.45 2.67 -14.77
CA ARG A 137 -13.76 2.19 -15.97
C ARG A 137 -12.26 2.51 -15.98
N LYS A 138 -11.84 3.52 -15.22
CA LYS A 138 -10.43 3.93 -15.10
C LYS A 138 -9.67 3.17 -14.02
N ILE A 139 -10.38 2.41 -13.19
CA ILE A 139 -9.79 1.65 -12.09
C ILE A 139 -9.10 0.39 -12.62
N LYS A 140 -7.81 0.28 -12.32
CA LYS A 140 -7.01 -0.93 -12.57
C LYS A 140 -7.09 -1.83 -11.34
N LEU A 141 -7.54 -3.07 -11.54
CA LEU A 141 -7.63 -4.08 -10.50
C LEU A 141 -6.59 -5.18 -10.69
N PRO A 142 -6.23 -5.92 -9.62
CA PRO A 142 -5.43 -7.12 -9.74
C PRO A 142 -6.10 -8.19 -10.59
N GLU A 143 -5.28 -9.08 -11.12
CA GLU A 143 -5.72 -10.29 -11.81
C GLU A 143 -6.26 -11.32 -10.82
N ALA A 144 -5.58 -11.48 -9.68
CA ALA A 144 -5.96 -12.41 -8.63
C ALA A 144 -5.79 -11.78 -7.24
N ILE A 145 -6.57 -12.27 -6.27
CA ILE A 145 -6.44 -11.95 -4.85
C ILE A 145 -6.35 -13.27 -4.10
N ASN A 146 -5.35 -13.43 -3.23
CA ASN A 146 -5.12 -14.67 -2.48
C ASN A 146 -5.09 -15.92 -3.37
N ASN A 147 -4.40 -15.79 -4.52
CA ASN A 147 -4.28 -16.82 -5.57
C ASN A 147 -5.58 -17.21 -6.28
N GLU A 148 -6.69 -16.49 -6.02
CA GLU A 148 -7.94 -16.66 -6.75
C GLU A 148 -8.05 -15.63 -7.88
N THR A 149 -8.06 -16.10 -9.13
CA THR A 149 -8.29 -15.25 -10.31
C THR A 149 -9.68 -14.63 -10.26
N LEU A 150 -9.73 -13.31 -10.39
CA LEU A 150 -10.98 -12.56 -10.35
C LEU A 150 -11.75 -12.71 -11.65
N SER A 151 -12.97 -13.24 -11.57
CA SER A 151 -13.88 -13.30 -12.72
C SER A 151 -14.27 -11.89 -13.22
N PRO A 152 -14.73 -11.75 -14.47
CA PRO A 152 -15.19 -10.46 -14.98
C PRO A 152 -16.28 -9.79 -14.13
N ASP A 153 -17.21 -10.57 -13.56
CA ASP A 153 -18.22 -10.05 -12.63
C ASP A 153 -17.61 -9.56 -11.31
N LYS A 154 -16.68 -10.31 -10.71
CA LYS A 154 -15.96 -9.88 -9.50
C LYS A 154 -15.16 -8.60 -9.76
N LYS A 155 -14.46 -8.50 -10.90
CA LYS A 155 -13.74 -7.28 -11.31
C LYS A 155 -14.69 -6.10 -11.55
N ARG A 156 -15.87 -6.34 -12.12
CA ARG A 156 -16.89 -5.30 -12.30
C ARG A 156 -17.39 -4.78 -10.95
N LYS A 157 -17.84 -5.68 -10.07
CA LYS A 157 -18.30 -5.36 -8.72
C LYS A 157 -17.26 -4.56 -7.93
N LEU A 158 -16.02 -5.02 -7.90
CA LEU A 158 -14.94 -4.30 -7.23
C LEU A 158 -14.72 -2.90 -7.82
N ARG A 159 -14.69 -2.74 -9.15
CA ARG A 159 -14.54 -1.40 -9.78
C ARG A 159 -15.70 -0.48 -9.37
N GLU A 160 -16.90 -1.03 -9.29
CA GLU A 160 -18.11 -0.33 -8.85
C GLU A 160 -18.18 -0.09 -7.33
N GLY A 161 -17.14 -0.45 -6.58
CA GLY A 161 -17.09 -0.27 -5.13
C GLY A 161 -17.89 -1.31 -4.35
N GLU A 162 -18.39 -2.37 -4.98
CA GLU A 162 -19.09 -3.45 -4.29
C GLU A 162 -18.11 -4.43 -3.65
N ALA A 163 -18.50 -5.01 -2.50
CA ALA A 163 -17.74 -6.08 -1.88
C ALA A 163 -17.92 -7.39 -2.66
N ILE A 164 -16.84 -8.16 -2.79
CA ILE A 164 -16.87 -9.52 -3.32
C ILE A 164 -16.40 -10.50 -2.24
N VAL A 165 -16.81 -11.76 -2.38
CA VAL A 165 -16.37 -12.85 -1.50
C VAL A 165 -15.51 -13.81 -2.32
N LEU A 166 -14.34 -14.16 -1.81
CA LEU A 166 -13.45 -15.19 -2.35
C LEU A 166 -13.83 -16.56 -1.79
N SER A 167 -13.34 -17.62 -2.44
CA SER A 167 -13.57 -19.01 -2.04
C SER A 167 -13.05 -19.35 -0.65
N ASP A 168 -12.05 -18.63 -0.15
CA ASP A 168 -11.49 -18.76 1.19
C ASP A 168 -12.22 -17.93 2.26
N GLY A 169 -13.38 -17.36 1.92
CA GLY A 169 -14.19 -16.52 2.81
C GLY A 169 -13.67 -15.10 2.98
N THR A 170 -12.60 -14.70 2.28
CA THR A 170 -12.14 -13.31 2.26
C THR A 170 -13.19 -12.44 1.57
N GLU A 171 -13.75 -11.49 2.30
CA GLU A 171 -14.51 -10.39 1.73
C GLU A 171 -13.57 -9.23 1.42
N VAL A 172 -13.67 -8.67 0.21
CA VAL A 172 -12.82 -7.55 -0.23
C VAL A 172 -13.62 -6.54 -1.02
N GLN A 173 -13.31 -5.27 -0.79
CA GLN A 173 -13.91 -4.12 -1.45
C GLN A 173 -12.81 -3.15 -1.87
N PHE A 174 -12.92 -2.59 -3.07
CA PHE A 174 -12.07 -1.49 -3.50
C PHE A 174 -12.58 -0.17 -2.90
N ARG A 175 -11.66 0.68 -2.45
CA ARG A 175 -11.96 2.06 -2.04
C ARG A 175 -10.85 2.99 -2.47
N SER A 176 -11.20 3.99 -3.26
CA SER A 176 -10.28 5.01 -3.77
C SER A 176 -9.70 5.90 -2.67
N SER A 177 -10.50 6.12 -1.62
CA SER A 177 -10.12 6.90 -0.43
C SER A 177 -9.20 6.15 0.53
N ASP A 178 -8.89 4.87 0.29
CA ASP A 178 -8.05 4.07 1.18
C ASP A 178 -6.60 3.98 0.72
N GLN A 179 -5.66 4.06 1.66
CA GLN A 179 -4.22 4.06 1.38
C GLN A 179 -3.75 2.79 0.65
N ASN A 180 -4.34 1.65 1.00
CA ASN A 180 -4.08 0.37 0.36
C ASN A 180 -5.00 0.10 -0.84
N GLY A 181 -5.98 0.98 -1.11
CA GLY A 181 -6.96 0.85 -2.20
C GLY A 181 -8.03 -0.21 -1.95
N PHE A 182 -7.94 -0.93 -0.83
CA PHE A 182 -8.85 -2.01 -0.48
C PHE A 182 -9.24 -1.98 0.99
N ARG A 183 -10.42 -2.51 1.27
CA ARG A 183 -10.92 -2.90 2.58
C ARG A 183 -11.23 -4.39 2.58
N SER A 184 -11.10 -5.06 3.73
CA SER A 184 -11.35 -6.50 3.84
C SER A 184 -11.79 -6.88 5.26
N ASN A 185 -12.38 -8.07 5.39
CA ASN A 185 -12.54 -8.76 6.67
C ASN A 185 -11.24 -9.44 7.15
N ARG A 186 -10.17 -9.41 6.34
CA ARG A 186 -8.81 -9.89 6.65
C ARG A 186 -7.82 -8.73 6.75
N ASN A 187 -6.79 -8.88 7.59
CA ASN A 187 -5.76 -7.86 7.79
C ASN A 187 -4.66 -7.83 6.71
N ALA A 188 -4.56 -8.90 5.92
CA ALA A 188 -3.53 -9.04 4.89
C ALA A 188 -4.08 -9.79 3.67
N MET A 189 -3.61 -9.40 2.49
CA MET A 189 -3.95 -10.02 1.22
C MET A 189 -2.73 -10.04 0.29
N VAL A 190 -2.69 -11.01 -0.61
CA VAL A 190 -1.72 -11.04 -1.72
C VAL A 190 -2.45 -10.72 -3.01
N LEU A 191 -2.02 -9.66 -3.69
CA LEU A 191 -2.56 -9.25 -4.99
C LEU A 191 -1.62 -9.69 -6.10
N SER A 192 -2.15 -10.27 -7.18
CA SER A 192 -1.37 -10.58 -8.38
C SER A 192 -1.72 -9.58 -9.49
N LEU A 193 -0.71 -8.94 -10.08
CA LEU A 193 -0.82 -7.90 -11.10
C LEU A 193 -0.13 -8.38 -12.38
N LEU A 194 -0.74 -8.16 -13.54
CA LEU A 194 -0.09 -8.42 -14.83
C LEU A 194 0.74 -7.20 -15.25
N LEU A 195 2.07 -7.33 -15.27
CA LEU A 195 3.01 -6.26 -15.61
C LEU A 195 4.01 -6.76 -16.66
N ASP A 196 4.24 -5.98 -17.73
CA ASP A 196 5.31 -6.17 -18.71
C ASP A 196 5.53 -7.63 -19.17
N SER A 197 4.43 -8.35 -19.42
CA SER A 197 4.40 -9.75 -19.88
C SER A 197 4.63 -10.83 -18.80
N GLY A 198 4.52 -10.49 -17.51
CA GLY A 198 4.62 -11.44 -16.40
C GLY A 198 3.69 -11.12 -15.22
N LEU A 199 3.47 -12.12 -14.36
CA LEU A 199 2.70 -11.95 -13.13
C LEU A 199 3.61 -11.40 -12.03
N SER A 200 3.25 -10.27 -11.44
CA SER A 200 3.90 -9.66 -10.28
C SER A 200 2.99 -9.74 -9.07
N TYR A 201 3.56 -9.76 -7.88
CA TYR A 201 2.79 -9.87 -6.64
C TYR A 201 3.01 -8.67 -5.74
N LEU A 202 1.94 -8.24 -5.09
CA LEU A 202 1.94 -7.20 -4.08
C LEU A 202 1.30 -7.76 -2.81
N LEU A 203 2.11 -7.87 -1.77
CA LEU A 203 1.64 -8.13 -0.42
C LEU A 203 1.13 -6.81 0.19
N ILE A 204 -0.13 -6.80 0.59
CA ILE A 204 -0.73 -5.69 1.34
C ILE A 204 -1.10 -6.15 2.74
N THR A 205 -0.71 -5.37 3.74
CA THR A 205 -1.01 -5.59 5.17
C THR A 205 -1.63 -4.33 5.77
N GLY A 206 -2.29 -4.47 6.91
CA GLY A 206 -2.99 -3.35 7.55
C GLY A 206 -4.17 -2.86 6.70
N VAL A 207 -4.85 -3.77 6.02
CA VAL A 207 -6.04 -3.48 5.23
C VAL A 207 -7.18 -3.13 6.19
N GLY A 208 -7.86 -2.00 5.96
CA GLY A 208 -8.94 -1.56 6.85
C GLY A 208 -10.20 -2.43 6.73
N ARG A 209 -11.09 -2.32 7.72
CA ARG A 209 -12.39 -3.02 7.75
C ARG A 209 -13.35 -2.55 6.67
N LEU A 210 -14.21 -3.47 6.24
CA LEU A 210 -15.40 -3.16 5.44
C LEU A 210 -16.33 -2.23 6.22
N ILE A 211 -16.91 -1.26 5.52
CA ILE A 211 -17.88 -0.30 6.07
C ILE A 211 -19.28 -0.92 6.00
N GLY A 212 -20.12 -0.64 7.01
CA GLY A 212 -21.49 -1.16 7.09
C GLY A 212 -21.60 -2.66 7.39
N LYS A 213 -20.51 -3.29 7.86
CA LYS A 213 -20.48 -4.71 8.26
C LYS A 213 -20.25 -4.80 9.77
N GLU A 214 -21.17 -5.47 10.46
CA GLU A 214 -21.07 -5.73 11.91
C GLU A 214 -20.22 -6.97 12.24
N THR A 215 -19.82 -7.75 11.23
CA THR A 215 -19.04 -8.96 11.46
C THR A 215 -17.66 -8.60 12.03
N PRO A 216 -17.24 -9.21 13.17
CA PRO A 216 -15.92 -8.98 13.71
C PRO A 216 -14.86 -9.40 12.70
N GLU A 217 -13.73 -8.67 12.67
CA GLU A 217 -12.58 -9.05 11.85
C GLU A 217 -12.22 -10.51 12.10
N GLU A 218 -12.13 -11.29 11.03
CA GLU A 218 -11.42 -12.54 11.11
C GLU A 218 -9.93 -12.21 11.13
N LYS A 219 -9.39 -12.06 12.35
CA LYS A 219 -7.95 -11.79 12.58
C LYS A 219 -7.04 -12.88 12.02
N ASN A 220 -7.61 -14.05 11.73
CA ASN A 220 -6.89 -15.20 11.21
C ASN A 220 -6.62 -15.03 9.71
N TYR A 221 -5.43 -15.45 9.29
CA TYR A 221 -5.05 -15.51 7.90
C TYR A 221 -5.84 -16.62 7.17
N SER A 222 -6.28 -16.34 5.94
CA SER A 222 -7.02 -17.30 5.15
C SER A 222 -6.09 -18.33 4.50
N LYS A 223 -6.64 -19.50 4.16
CA LYS A 223 -5.92 -20.53 3.40
C LYS A 223 -5.43 -20.01 2.03
N GLY A 224 -6.23 -19.18 1.36
CA GLY A 224 -5.86 -18.55 0.09
C GLY A 224 -4.66 -17.62 0.25
N TYR A 225 -4.62 -16.81 1.31
CA TYR A 225 -3.49 -15.92 1.60
C TYR A 225 -2.17 -16.70 1.76
N LEU A 226 -2.19 -17.76 2.57
CA LEU A 226 -1.02 -18.61 2.83
C LEU A 226 -0.54 -19.34 1.58
N THR A 227 -1.49 -19.84 0.78
CA THR A 227 -1.19 -20.47 -0.50
C THR A 227 -0.54 -19.45 -1.45
N ALA A 228 -1.04 -18.22 -1.47
CA ALA A 228 -0.49 -17.14 -2.29
C ALA A 228 0.92 -16.74 -1.84
N LEU A 229 1.18 -16.62 -0.53
CA LEU A 229 2.53 -16.35 -0.02
C LEU A 229 3.54 -17.42 -0.46
N ASN A 230 3.14 -18.70 -0.40
CA ASN A 230 3.99 -19.81 -0.83
C ASN A 230 4.34 -19.72 -2.32
N GLU A 231 3.37 -19.31 -3.14
CA GLU A 231 3.61 -19.10 -4.57
C GLU A 231 4.56 -17.91 -4.82
N VAL A 232 4.39 -16.80 -4.08
CA VAL A 232 5.29 -15.65 -4.16
C VAL A 232 6.73 -16.05 -3.84
N GLU A 233 6.92 -16.83 -2.77
CA GLU A 233 8.26 -17.29 -2.37
C GLU A 233 8.89 -18.19 -3.43
N LYS A 234 8.16 -19.19 -3.94
CA LYS A 234 8.68 -20.07 -5.01
C LYS A 234 9.13 -19.27 -6.22
N GLN A 235 8.39 -18.23 -6.59
CA GLN A 235 8.75 -17.37 -7.70
C GLN A 235 9.98 -16.50 -7.39
N LEU A 236 10.07 -15.94 -6.19
CA LEU A 236 11.25 -15.17 -5.76
C LEU A 236 12.50 -16.05 -5.70
N GLU A 237 12.41 -17.29 -5.20
CA GLU A 237 13.51 -18.24 -5.18
C GLU A 237 13.94 -18.66 -6.60
N SER A 238 12.98 -18.87 -7.50
CA SER A 238 13.27 -19.11 -8.91
C SER A 238 14.01 -17.92 -9.53
N ARG A 239 13.58 -16.69 -9.24
CA ARG A 239 14.27 -15.47 -9.71
C ARG A 239 15.65 -15.30 -9.07
N LYS A 240 15.84 -15.68 -7.81
CA LYS A 240 17.14 -15.66 -7.13
C LYS A 240 18.15 -16.56 -7.82
N LYS A 241 17.73 -17.72 -8.34
CA LYS A 241 18.61 -18.60 -9.16
C LYS A 241 19.11 -17.90 -10.42
N SER A 242 18.25 -17.12 -11.08
CA SER A 242 18.61 -16.36 -12.28
C SER A 242 19.36 -15.05 -11.98
N PHE A 243 19.13 -14.45 -10.81
CA PHE A 243 19.69 -13.15 -10.40
C PHE A 243 20.18 -13.20 -8.93
N PRO A 244 21.26 -13.96 -8.64
CA PRO A 244 21.65 -14.28 -7.26
C PRO A 244 22.08 -13.08 -6.42
N ASN A 245 22.53 -11.99 -7.06
CA ASN A 245 23.04 -10.81 -6.38
C ASN A 245 22.04 -9.65 -6.34
N ASP A 246 20.76 -9.88 -6.65
CA ASP A 246 19.74 -8.82 -6.56
C ASP A 246 19.22 -8.68 -5.11
N PRO A 247 19.53 -7.56 -4.41
CA PRO A 247 19.11 -7.37 -3.02
C PRO A 247 17.59 -7.21 -2.88
N THR A 248 16.87 -6.84 -3.95
CA THR A 248 15.41 -6.69 -3.91
C THR A 248 14.71 -8.04 -3.80
N ILE A 249 15.27 -9.09 -4.42
CA ILE A 249 14.75 -10.45 -4.35
C ILE A 249 14.93 -11.01 -2.93
N THR A 250 16.13 -10.85 -2.36
CA THR A 250 16.42 -11.30 -0.99
C THR A 250 15.52 -10.61 0.04
N LYS A 251 15.32 -9.29 -0.11
CA LYS A 251 14.39 -8.55 0.75
C LYS A 251 12.96 -9.07 0.62
N GLY A 252 12.51 -9.38 -0.61
CA GLY A 252 11.20 -9.95 -0.86
C GLY A 252 11.01 -11.31 -0.17
N ILE A 253 11.99 -12.20 -0.27
CA ILE A 253 11.95 -13.53 0.39
C ILE A 253 11.83 -13.36 1.90
N ASN A 254 12.67 -12.50 2.50
CA ASN A 254 12.64 -12.24 3.93
C ASN A 254 11.28 -11.66 4.38
N GLN A 255 10.68 -10.78 3.58
CA GLN A 255 9.34 -10.26 3.85
C GLN A 255 8.27 -11.36 3.83
N VAL A 256 8.31 -12.26 2.85
CA VAL A 256 7.36 -13.38 2.76
C VAL A 256 7.52 -14.34 3.94
N LYS A 257 8.76 -14.70 4.30
CA LYS A 257 9.06 -15.54 5.47
C LYS A 257 8.57 -14.91 6.78
N HIS A 258 8.73 -13.60 6.92
CA HIS A 258 8.23 -12.86 8.08
C HIS A 258 6.70 -12.92 8.18
N GLU A 259 5.98 -12.73 7.08
CA GLU A 259 4.52 -12.86 7.08
C GLU A 259 4.06 -14.30 7.33
N PHE A 260 4.77 -15.31 6.82
CA PHE A 260 4.51 -16.71 7.15
C PHE A 260 4.63 -16.98 8.64
N SER A 261 5.70 -16.47 9.26
CA SER A 261 5.91 -16.60 10.70
C SER A 261 4.77 -15.95 11.48
N LYS A 262 4.37 -14.73 11.14
CA LYS A 262 3.20 -14.10 11.79
C LYS A 262 1.92 -14.93 11.63
N ALA A 263 1.72 -15.51 10.44
CA ALA A 263 0.53 -16.26 10.13
C ALA A 263 0.45 -17.61 10.86
N SER A 264 1.56 -18.34 10.96
CA SER A 264 1.61 -19.62 11.68
C SER A 264 1.36 -19.46 13.19
N HIS A 265 1.83 -18.37 13.80
CA HIS A 265 1.58 -18.08 15.23
C HIS A 265 0.12 -17.73 15.54
N SER A 266 -0.74 -17.56 14.54
CA SER A 266 -2.09 -17.00 14.70
C SER A 266 -3.24 -17.92 14.26
N SER A 267 -2.97 -19.14 13.77
CA SER A 267 -4.02 -20.02 13.25
C SER A 267 -3.72 -21.52 13.47
N PRO A 268 -4.73 -22.41 13.61
CA PRO A 268 -4.56 -23.76 14.15
C PRO A 268 -3.94 -24.78 13.17
N VAL A 269 -3.19 -25.74 13.71
CA VAL A 269 -2.78 -27.11 13.29
C VAL A 269 -2.70 -27.49 11.80
N GLU A 270 -3.66 -27.12 10.94
CA GLU A 270 -3.54 -27.33 9.47
C GLU A 270 -2.42 -26.48 8.85
N LEU A 271 -1.97 -25.45 9.57
CA LEU A 271 -0.90 -24.55 9.18
C LEU A 271 0.51 -25.04 9.51
N ASP A 272 0.64 -25.94 10.48
CA ASP A 272 1.94 -26.48 10.86
C ASP A 272 2.57 -27.22 9.67
N GLN A 273 1.78 -27.98 8.91
CA GLN A 273 2.26 -28.70 7.72
C GLN A 273 2.72 -27.80 6.57
N LEU A 274 2.15 -26.59 6.44
CA LEU A 274 2.57 -25.62 5.42
C LEU A 274 3.74 -24.76 5.88
N SER A 275 3.97 -24.60 7.20
CA SER A 275 5.04 -23.79 7.78
C SER A 275 6.26 -24.59 8.25
N GLU A 276 6.14 -25.90 8.47
CA GLU A 276 7.21 -26.79 8.94
C GLU A 276 8.41 -26.79 7.97
N ASN A 277 8.18 -26.63 6.66
CA ASN A 277 9.25 -26.48 5.67
C ASN A 277 10.01 -25.14 5.79
N HIS A 278 9.42 -24.12 6.41
CA HIS A 278 9.95 -22.75 6.47
C HIS A 278 10.55 -22.40 7.83
N THR A 279 10.05 -23.04 8.90
CA THR A 279 10.47 -22.74 10.27
C THR A 279 11.92 -23.16 10.53
N GLU A 280 12.41 -24.22 9.87
CA GLU A 280 13.81 -24.66 9.94
C GLU A 280 14.78 -23.70 9.24
N GLU A 281 14.35 -22.98 8.20
CA GLU A 281 15.18 -21.94 7.57
C GLU A 281 15.19 -20.62 8.36
N ILE A 282 14.07 -20.26 9.01
CA ILE A 282 13.98 -19.03 9.82
C ILE A 282 14.88 -19.10 11.06
N LYS A 283 15.00 -20.29 11.70
CA LYS A 283 15.95 -20.49 12.80
C LYS A 283 17.37 -20.17 12.33
N ASN A 284 17.78 -20.66 11.16
CA ASN A 284 19.13 -20.41 10.63
C ASN A 284 19.38 -18.92 10.30
N VAL A 285 18.39 -18.19 9.77
CA VAL A 285 18.53 -16.75 9.47
C VAL A 285 18.65 -15.91 10.74
N LEU A 286 17.86 -16.21 11.78
CA LEU A 286 17.95 -15.52 13.07
C LEU A 286 19.30 -15.79 13.76
N PHE A 287 19.82 -17.03 13.67
CA PHE A 287 21.14 -17.39 14.17
C PHE A 287 22.31 -16.75 13.40
N GLU A 288 22.15 -16.44 12.11
CA GLU A 288 23.16 -15.72 11.31
C GLU A 288 23.21 -14.22 11.65
N THR A 289 22.06 -13.57 11.90
CA THR A 289 22.03 -12.16 12.33
C THR A 289 22.60 -11.93 13.74
N ASP A 290 22.38 -12.86 14.68
CA ASP A 290 22.97 -12.77 16.03
C ASP A 290 24.48 -13.03 16.04
N ASN A 291 24.98 -13.90 15.14
CA ASN A 291 26.42 -14.15 14.99
C ASN A 291 27.18 -13.00 14.29
N GLU A 292 26.54 -12.23 13.41
CA GLU A 292 27.16 -11.03 12.84
C GLU A 292 27.24 -9.86 13.84
N LEU A 293 26.29 -9.78 14.78
CA LEU A 293 26.35 -8.82 15.89
C LEU A 293 27.46 -9.19 16.91
N HIS A 294 27.65 -10.48 17.22
CA HIS A 294 28.72 -10.92 18.12
C HIS A 294 30.14 -10.89 17.52
N LYS A 295 30.30 -10.98 16.19
CA LYS A 295 31.62 -10.85 15.54
C LYS A 295 32.13 -9.40 15.45
N LYS A 296 31.26 -8.40 15.56
CA LYS A 296 31.67 -6.98 15.52
C LYS A 296 32.19 -6.45 16.86
N ASP A 297 31.88 -7.12 17.97
CA ASP A 297 32.36 -6.73 19.30
C ASP A 297 33.69 -7.38 19.72
N LEU A 298 34.21 -8.35 18.95
CA LEU A 298 35.49 -9.03 19.25
C LEU A 298 36.71 -8.49 18.45
N LEU A 299 36.55 -7.39 17.70
CA LEU A 299 37.62 -6.80 16.88
C LEU A 299 38.01 -5.37 17.29
N LYS A 300 37.63 -4.93 18.48
CA LYS A 300 38.03 -3.63 19.06
C LYS A 300 38.67 -3.81 20.43
N ASP A 301 39.83 -4.46 20.48
CA ASP A 301 40.82 -4.25 21.55
C ASP A 301 42.14 -4.88 21.13
N ASP A 302 42.94 -4.14 20.35
CA ASP A 302 44.40 -4.20 20.46
C ASP A 302 45.06 -3.15 19.55
N LYS A 303 45.22 -1.92 20.07
CA LYS A 303 46.30 -1.00 19.67
C LYS A 303 46.71 -0.12 20.85
N GLN A 304 47.61 -0.64 21.69
CA GLN A 304 48.49 0.21 22.49
C GLN A 304 49.63 0.76 21.60
N PRO A 305 50.05 2.03 21.74
CA PRO A 305 51.24 2.55 21.07
C PRO A 305 52.50 2.27 21.91
N ALA A 306 53.48 1.61 21.31
CA ALA A 306 54.82 1.44 21.88
C ALA A 306 55.68 2.70 21.69
N GLU A 307 56.26 3.16 22.80
CA GLU A 307 57.27 4.21 22.90
C GLU A 307 58.52 3.89 22.06
N LYS A 308 59.10 4.91 21.43
CA LYS A 308 60.49 4.88 20.95
C LYS A 308 61.34 5.87 21.74
N THR A 309 62.10 5.33 22.69
CA THR A 309 63.31 5.92 23.26
C THR A 309 64.49 5.81 22.28
N GLY A 310 65.33 6.84 22.11
CA GLY A 310 66.60 6.69 21.39
C GLY A 310 67.35 7.95 20.99
N ARG A 311 68.02 8.56 21.98
CA ARG A 311 69.03 9.64 21.97
C ARG A 311 70.01 9.76 20.78
N THR A 312 70.18 11.02 20.33
CA THR A 312 71.40 11.81 20.04
C THR A 312 72.61 11.21 19.31
N ARG A 313 72.95 11.84 18.17
CA ARG A 313 74.05 12.81 18.07
C ARG A 313 73.81 13.76 16.90
#